data_AF-A0A6G3ZTG1-F1
#
_entry.id   AF-A0A6G3ZTG1-F1
#
_cell.length_a   1.000
_cell.length_b   1.000
_cell.length_c   1.000
_cell.angle_alpha   90.00
_cell.angle_beta   90.00
_cell.angle_gamma   90.00
#
_symmetry.space_group_name_H-M   'P 1'
#
loop_
_entity.id
_entity.type
_entity.pdbx_description
1 polymer ?
#
loop_
_entity_poly.entity_id
_entity_poly.type
_entity_poly.pdbx_seq_one_letter_code
_entity_poly.pdbx_strand_id
1 'polypeptide(L)'
;MKCPHCNNELREVPLCYGMEAPYYFYTVPEEKRTELIRDFCVIDEQYFFIRGHIEIPIIDSKEKFIWSVWVSLSEENFLKSNELLHVQGRENEQPYFGWLSTELSIYPITTLSLKTMVHTQEVGAVPLIELEQTDHPLAVEQREGITMERVKEIAHLINHSQ
;
A
#
# COMPACT_ATOMS: atom_id res chain seq x y z
N MET A 1 -18.97 -3.74 -17.47
CA MET A 1 -19.62 -2.43 -17.25
C MET A 1 -18.89 -1.43 -18.12
N LYS A 2 -19.63 -0.61 -18.88
CA LYS A 2 -19.04 0.50 -19.65
C LYS A 2 -18.76 1.64 -18.70
N CYS A 3 -17.56 2.18 -18.78
CA CYS A 3 -17.23 3.41 -18.13
C CYS A 3 -18.17 4.54 -18.63
N PRO A 4 -18.85 5.32 -17.75
CA PRO A 4 -19.71 6.42 -18.18
C PRO A 4 -18.94 7.62 -18.76
N HIS A 5 -17.63 7.73 -18.49
CA HIS A 5 -16.78 8.84 -18.93
C HIS A 5 -16.13 8.63 -20.32
N CYS A 6 -15.69 7.41 -20.65
CA CYS A 6 -15.01 7.07 -21.91
C CYS A 6 -15.73 5.98 -22.72
N ASN A 7 -16.82 5.41 -22.21
CA ASN A 7 -17.65 4.38 -22.84
C ASN A 7 -16.92 3.06 -23.19
N ASN A 8 -15.69 2.88 -22.68
CA ASN A 8 -14.92 1.65 -22.85
C ASN A 8 -15.31 0.59 -21.82
N GLU A 9 -15.26 -0.67 -22.23
CA GLU A 9 -15.36 -1.82 -21.34
C GLU A 9 -13.96 -2.34 -21.01
N LEU A 10 -13.64 -2.41 -19.72
CA LEU A 10 -12.47 -3.15 -19.25
C LEU A 10 -12.82 -4.64 -19.23
N ARG A 11 -12.25 -5.42 -20.16
CA ARG A 11 -12.45 -6.87 -20.23
C ARG A 11 -11.76 -7.59 -19.08
N GLU A 12 -10.55 -7.14 -18.76
CA GLU A 12 -9.77 -7.59 -17.62
C GLU A 12 -9.24 -6.36 -16.89
N VAL A 13 -9.21 -6.43 -15.56
CA VAL A 13 -8.71 -5.35 -14.70
C VAL A 13 -7.58 -5.93 -13.85
N PRO A 14 -6.43 -5.23 -13.75
CA PRO A 14 -5.42 -5.60 -12.76
C PRO A 14 -6.04 -5.67 -11.37
N LEU A 15 -5.61 -6.64 -10.57
CA LEU A 15 -5.98 -6.74 -9.16
C LEU A 15 -4.92 -6.16 -8.22
N CYS A 16 -3.79 -5.71 -8.76
CA CYS A 16 -2.71 -5.11 -7.99
C CYS A 16 -2.34 -3.76 -8.59
N TYR A 17 -2.40 -2.72 -7.77
CA TYR A 17 -2.00 -1.36 -8.13
C TYR A 17 -1.01 -0.85 -7.10
N GLY A 18 -0.07 -0.01 -7.50
CA GLY A 18 0.90 0.55 -6.57
C GLY A 18 1.59 1.78 -7.11
N MET A 19 2.34 2.43 -6.22
CA MET A 19 3.15 3.60 -6.54
C MET A 19 4.64 3.26 -6.46
N GLU A 20 5.42 3.90 -7.33
CA GLU A 20 6.87 3.63 -7.44
C GLU A 20 7.65 4.05 -6.18
N ALA A 21 7.18 5.07 -5.46
CA ALA A 21 7.85 5.64 -4.29
C ALA A 21 6.81 6.18 -3.29
N PRO A 22 7.18 6.39 -2.00
CA PRO A 22 6.29 7.04 -1.04
C PRO A 22 5.98 8.48 -1.48
N TYR A 23 4.81 9.00 -1.10
CA TYR A 23 4.37 10.36 -1.43
C TYR A 23 5.44 11.42 -1.09
N TYR A 24 6.04 11.29 0.09
CA TYR A 24 7.04 12.23 0.59
C TYR A 24 8.32 12.30 -0.26
N PHE A 25 8.64 11.25 -1.02
CA PHE A 25 9.79 11.23 -1.94
C PHE A 25 9.69 12.36 -2.97
N TYR A 26 8.50 12.62 -3.50
CA TYR A 26 8.28 13.66 -4.49
C TYR A 26 8.17 15.07 -3.90
N THR A 27 7.98 15.17 -2.58
CA THR A 27 7.85 16.47 -1.87
C THR A 27 9.18 17.09 -1.47
N VAL A 28 10.26 16.30 -1.49
CA VAL A 28 11.61 16.76 -1.15
C VAL A 28 12.45 17.03 -2.41
N PRO A 29 13.42 17.96 -2.34
CA PRO A 29 14.45 18.14 -3.37
C PRO A 29 15.22 16.86 -3.65
N GLU A 30 15.73 16.71 -4.87
CA GLU A 30 16.42 15.49 -5.31
C GLU A 30 17.67 15.19 -4.47
N GLU A 31 18.36 16.21 -3.97
CA GLU A 31 19.58 16.05 -3.16
C GLU A 31 19.30 15.38 -1.80
N LYS A 32 18.04 15.40 -1.35
CA LYS A 32 17.60 14.74 -0.11
C LYS A 32 17.08 13.33 -0.32
N ARG A 33 16.90 12.89 -1.57
CA ARG A 33 16.38 11.56 -1.91
C ARG A 33 17.54 10.56 -1.86
N THR A 34 17.87 10.13 -0.64
CA THR A 34 19.08 9.35 -0.37
C THR A 34 19.02 7.97 -1.01
N GLU A 35 17.93 7.21 -0.82
CA GLU A 35 17.81 5.85 -1.38
C GLU A 35 16.36 5.49 -1.74
N LEU A 36 16.18 4.86 -2.91
CA LEU A 36 14.96 4.15 -3.30
C LEU A 36 15.39 2.84 -3.97
N ILE A 37 15.33 1.74 -3.23
CA ILE A 37 15.81 0.43 -3.68
C ILE A 37 14.73 -0.62 -3.42
N ARG A 38 14.09 -1.07 -4.49
CA ARG A 38 13.05 -2.11 -4.50
C ARG A 38 11.88 -1.79 -3.55
N ASP A 39 11.96 -2.29 -2.32
CA ASP A 39 10.92 -2.25 -1.30
C ASP A 39 11.31 -1.34 -0.12
N PHE A 40 12.42 -0.61 -0.24
CA PHE A 40 12.93 0.29 0.78
C PHE A 40 13.15 1.69 0.21
N CYS A 41 12.82 2.70 1.00
CA CYS A 41 13.13 4.09 0.69
C CYS A 41 13.62 4.79 1.96
N VAL A 42 14.70 5.54 1.83
CA VAL A 42 15.25 6.42 2.86
C VAL A 42 15.32 7.82 2.29
N ILE A 43 14.89 8.82 3.07
CA ILE A 43 14.97 10.24 2.72
C ILE A 43 15.75 10.96 3.82
N ASP A 44 16.76 11.72 3.42
CA ASP A 44 17.59 12.57 4.29
C ASP A 44 18.20 11.83 5.50
N GLU A 45 18.43 10.51 5.38
CA GLU A 45 18.86 9.60 6.46
C GLU A 45 17.98 9.63 7.73
N GLN A 46 16.77 10.20 7.64
CA GLN A 46 15.89 10.46 8.79
C GLN A 46 14.51 9.83 8.65
N TYR A 47 14.04 9.65 7.43
CA TYR A 47 12.72 9.10 7.15
C TYR A 47 12.86 7.78 6.43
N PHE A 48 12.25 6.76 7.00
CA PHE A 48 12.40 5.37 6.59
C PHE A 48 11.06 4.80 6.16
N PHE A 49 11.01 4.22 4.96
CA PHE A 49 9.81 3.69 4.37
C PHE A 49 10.04 2.28 3.84
N ILE A 50 9.04 1.43 4.03
CA ILE A 50 8.99 0.10 3.44
C ILE A 50 7.76 -0.05 2.55
N ARG A 51 7.89 -0.87 1.53
CA ARG A 51 6.78 -1.29 0.68
C ARG A 51 6.05 -2.47 1.30
N GLY A 52 4.73 -2.44 1.23
CA GLY A 52 3.85 -3.50 1.72
C GLY A 52 2.54 -3.55 0.97
N HIS A 53 1.77 -4.62 1.20
CA HIS A 53 0.49 -4.86 0.54
C HIS A 53 -0.68 -4.69 1.51
N ILE A 54 -1.60 -3.80 1.17
CA ILE A 54 -2.96 -3.84 1.71
C ILE A 54 -3.74 -4.81 0.83
N GLU A 55 -4.12 -5.94 1.40
CA GLU A 55 -4.98 -6.92 0.74
C GLU A 55 -6.44 -6.69 1.12
N ILE A 56 -7.30 -6.62 0.10
CA ILE A 56 -8.73 -6.39 0.22
C ILE A 56 -9.45 -7.61 -0.39
N PRO A 57 -10.26 -8.36 0.38
CA PRO A 57 -11.03 -9.48 -0.15
C PRO A 57 -12.01 -9.04 -1.25
N ILE A 58 -12.09 -9.80 -2.33
CA ILE A 58 -13.15 -9.62 -3.33
C ILE A 58 -14.29 -10.57 -2.97
N ILE A 59 -15.36 -10.06 -2.38
CA ILE A 59 -16.39 -10.87 -1.69
C ILE A 59 -17.21 -11.76 -2.64
N ASP A 60 -17.25 -11.43 -3.93
CA ASP A 60 -17.92 -12.18 -4.99
C ASP A 60 -16.93 -13.01 -5.84
N SER A 61 -15.69 -13.18 -5.38
CA SER A 61 -14.69 -14.07 -5.98
C SER A 61 -13.82 -14.76 -4.92
N LYS A 62 -12.81 -15.55 -5.35
CA LYS A 62 -11.78 -16.12 -4.46
C LYS A 62 -10.48 -15.30 -4.44
N GLU A 63 -10.48 -14.18 -5.17
CA GLU A 63 -9.31 -13.35 -5.37
C GLU A 63 -9.27 -12.21 -4.34
N LYS A 64 -8.13 -11.52 -4.30
CA LYS A 64 -7.93 -10.33 -3.49
C LYS A 64 -7.54 -9.19 -4.41
N PHE A 65 -8.03 -8.01 -4.09
CA PHE A 65 -7.52 -6.76 -4.63
C PHE A 65 -6.36 -6.29 -3.74
N ILE A 66 -5.30 -5.75 -4.34
CA ILE A 66 -4.05 -5.41 -3.67
C ILE A 66 -3.69 -3.96 -3.97
N TRP A 67 -3.50 -3.17 -2.91
CA TRP A 67 -2.74 -1.93 -2.99
C TRP A 67 -1.32 -2.18 -2.51
N SER A 68 -0.36 -2.00 -3.41
CA SER A 68 1.06 -2.01 -3.12
C SER A 68 1.50 -0.60 -2.73
N VAL A 69 1.62 -0.38 -1.42
CA VAL A 69 1.76 0.93 -0.78
C VAL A 69 3.08 1.04 -0.02
N TRP A 70 3.41 2.27 0.35
CA TRP A 70 4.53 2.61 1.20
C TRP A 70 4.05 3.02 2.58
N VAL A 71 4.75 2.57 3.62
CA VAL A 71 4.49 2.90 5.03
C VAL A 71 5.77 3.42 5.65
N SER A 72 5.68 4.48 6.45
CA SER A 72 6.80 4.97 7.23
C SER A 72 6.94 4.19 8.53
N LEU A 73 8.18 3.88 8.90
CA LEU A 73 8.54 3.26 10.17
C LEU A 73 9.44 4.20 10.97
N SER A 74 9.52 3.97 12.28
CA SER A 74 10.64 4.49 13.06
C SER A 74 11.95 3.88 12.55
N GLU A 75 13.06 4.58 12.74
CA GLU A 75 14.40 4.07 12.43
C GLU A 75 14.64 2.68 13.06
N GLU A 76 14.29 2.52 14.34
CA GLU A 76 14.42 1.26 15.08
C GLU A 76 13.66 0.11 14.39
N ASN A 77 12.38 0.32 14.05
CA ASN A 77 11.57 -0.71 13.40
C ASN A 77 12.06 -1.00 11.98
N PHE A 78 12.51 0.03 11.26
CA PHE A 78 13.07 -0.13 9.92
C PHE A 78 14.33 -0.98 9.95
N LEU A 79 15.29 -0.64 10.81
CA LEU A 79 16.55 -1.39 10.98
C LEU A 79 16.25 -2.83 11.39
N LYS A 80 15.37 -3.03 12.38
CA LYS A 80 14.97 -4.37 12.83
C LYS A 80 14.33 -5.18 11.70
N SER A 81 13.45 -4.56 10.89
CA SER A 81 12.81 -5.23 9.76
C SER A 81 13.82 -5.67 8.70
N ASN A 82 14.90 -4.90 8.51
CA ASN A 82 15.97 -5.18 7.57
C ASN A 82 16.93 -6.27 8.09
N GLU A 83 17.28 -6.25 9.38
CA GLU A 83 18.06 -7.31 10.02
C GLU A 83 17.39 -8.68 9.88
N LEU A 84 16.06 -8.72 9.97
CA LEU A 84 15.28 -9.94 9.86
C LEU A 84 14.94 -10.34 8.41
N LEU A 85 15.36 -9.56 7.40
CA LEU A 85 14.93 -9.72 6.00
C LEU A 85 15.10 -11.15 5.45
N HIS A 86 16.19 -11.82 5.83
CA HIS A 86 16.53 -13.17 5.39
C HIS A 86 16.48 -14.22 6.52
N VAL A 87 15.93 -13.86 7.67
CA VAL A 87 15.81 -14.75 8.84
C VAL A 87 14.54 -15.58 8.69
N GLN A 88 14.67 -16.90 8.73
CA GLN A 88 13.52 -17.81 8.77
C GLN A 88 12.71 -17.58 10.05
N GLY A 89 11.38 -17.60 9.94
CA GLY A 89 10.50 -17.36 11.09
C GLY A 89 10.20 -15.88 11.33
N ARG A 90 10.68 -14.95 10.48
CA ARG A 90 10.43 -13.50 10.61
C ARG A 90 8.94 -13.15 10.58
N GLU A 91 8.08 -14.00 10.04
CA GLU A 91 6.63 -13.88 10.05
C GLU A 91 6.01 -14.00 11.45
N ASN A 92 6.77 -14.49 12.44
CA ASN A 92 6.34 -14.56 13.85
C ASN A 92 6.74 -13.32 14.67
N GLU A 93 7.46 -12.39 14.05
CA GLU A 93 7.83 -11.13 14.69
C GLU A 93 6.59 -10.27 14.99
N GLN A 94 6.65 -9.47 16.05
CA GLN A 94 5.55 -8.57 16.37
C GLN A 94 5.38 -7.52 15.26
N PRO A 95 4.13 -7.16 14.89
CA PRO A 95 3.91 -6.19 13.84
C PRO A 95 4.46 -4.81 14.20
N TYR A 96 4.99 -4.10 13.22
CA TYR A 96 5.54 -2.75 13.43
C TYR A 96 4.47 -1.71 13.23
N PHE A 97 4.34 -0.78 14.18
CA PHE A 97 3.54 0.41 13.96
C PHE A 97 4.16 1.28 12.86
N GLY A 98 3.33 1.82 11.98
CA GLY A 98 3.74 2.75 10.94
C GLY A 98 2.62 3.66 10.45
N TRP A 99 2.98 4.61 9.56
CA TRP A 99 2.03 5.54 8.95
C TRP A 99 1.97 5.35 7.43
N LEU A 100 0.75 5.18 6.90
CA LEU A 100 0.55 5.06 5.45
C LEU A 100 1.10 6.31 4.76
N SER A 101 2.00 6.10 3.81
CA SER A 101 2.78 7.13 3.11
C SER A 101 2.57 7.05 1.60
N THR A 102 1.40 6.54 1.18
CA THR A 102 0.94 6.50 -0.21
C THR A 102 -0.40 7.21 -0.28
N GLU A 103 -0.53 8.15 -1.21
CA GLU A 103 -1.81 8.80 -1.49
C GLU A 103 -2.55 8.04 -2.59
N LEU A 104 -3.73 7.55 -2.27
CA LEU A 104 -4.67 6.89 -3.18
C LEU A 104 -5.81 7.86 -3.48
N SER A 105 -5.60 8.71 -4.48
CA SER A 105 -6.51 9.81 -4.88
C SER A 105 -7.93 9.39 -5.29
N ILE A 106 -8.17 8.09 -5.45
CA ILE A 106 -9.49 7.53 -5.71
C ILE A 106 -10.42 7.57 -4.49
N TYR A 107 -9.87 7.74 -3.28
CA TYR A 107 -10.66 7.91 -2.06
C TYR A 107 -10.99 9.38 -1.82
N PRO A 108 -12.15 9.69 -1.25
CA PRO A 108 -12.61 11.08 -1.05
C PRO A 108 -11.86 11.81 0.08
N ILE A 109 -11.14 11.07 0.93
CA ILE A 109 -10.36 11.58 2.06
C ILE A 109 -8.92 11.07 1.87
N THR A 110 -7.94 11.89 2.26
CA THR A 110 -6.52 11.54 2.16
C THR A 110 -6.23 10.23 2.88
N THR A 111 -5.45 9.40 2.21
CA THR A 111 -4.93 8.14 2.76
C THR A 111 -3.59 8.31 3.47
N LEU A 112 -2.97 9.49 3.35
CA LEU A 112 -1.73 9.78 4.05
C LEU A 112 -1.96 9.80 5.57
N SER A 113 -0.98 9.29 6.30
CA SER A 113 -0.97 9.26 7.76
C SER A 113 -2.11 8.46 8.41
N LEU A 114 -2.71 7.52 7.68
CA LEU A 114 -3.50 6.46 8.31
C LEU A 114 -2.58 5.57 9.14
N LYS A 115 -3.00 5.24 10.37
CA LYS A 115 -2.25 4.33 11.24
C LYS A 115 -2.27 2.92 10.67
N THR A 116 -1.13 2.25 10.72
CA THR A 116 -0.95 0.90 10.19
C THR A 116 -0.17 0.02 11.15
N MET A 117 -0.41 -1.28 11.06
CA MET A 117 0.47 -2.32 11.55
C MET A 117 1.07 -3.06 10.35
N VAL A 118 2.39 -3.12 10.29
CA VAL A 118 3.14 -3.83 9.25
C VAL A 118 3.47 -5.23 9.76
N HIS A 119 2.89 -6.23 9.11
CA HIS A 119 3.10 -7.63 9.40
C HIS A 119 4.14 -8.18 8.43
N THR A 120 5.29 -8.58 8.97
CA THR A 120 6.29 -9.32 8.20
C THR A 120 5.70 -10.65 7.72
N GLN A 121 6.25 -11.16 6.63
CA GLN A 121 5.85 -12.42 6.02
C GLN A 121 7.09 -13.32 5.88
N GLU A 122 6.88 -14.56 5.44
CA GLU A 122 7.97 -15.49 5.14
C GLU A 122 9.02 -14.86 4.23
N VAL A 123 10.25 -15.35 4.31
CA VAL A 123 11.37 -14.80 3.52
C VAL A 123 11.02 -14.78 2.02
N GLY A 124 11.10 -13.59 1.41
CA GLY A 124 10.78 -13.37 0.00
C GLY A 124 9.33 -12.92 -0.27
N ALA A 125 8.44 -12.97 0.73
CA ALA A 125 7.11 -12.40 0.63
C ALA A 125 7.08 -10.92 1.05
N VAL A 126 6.20 -10.16 0.40
CA VAL A 126 5.99 -8.74 0.70
C VAL A 126 5.20 -8.61 2.01
N PRO A 127 5.58 -7.69 2.93
CA PRO A 127 4.83 -7.46 4.17
C PRO A 127 3.36 -7.12 3.92
N LEU A 128 2.48 -7.53 4.83
CA LEU A 128 1.07 -7.14 4.83
C LEU A 128 0.87 -5.88 5.68
N ILE A 129 0.03 -4.97 5.18
CA ILE A 129 -0.29 -3.72 5.86
C ILE A 129 -1.72 -3.81 6.36
N GLU A 130 -1.90 -3.79 7.67
CA GLU A 130 -3.21 -3.70 8.32
C GLU A 130 -3.48 -2.25 8.72
N LEU A 131 -4.61 -1.68 8.33
CA LEU A 131 -5.03 -0.35 8.74
C LEU A 131 -5.73 -0.38 10.10
N GLU A 132 -5.54 0.68 10.88
CA GLU A 132 -6.36 0.92 12.07
C GLU A 132 -7.85 0.94 11.68
N GLN A 133 -8.66 0.23 12.47
CA GLN A 133 -10.10 0.08 12.23
C GLN A 133 -10.83 1.40 12.50
N THR A 134 -10.87 2.25 11.48
CA THR A 134 -11.56 3.54 11.45
C THR A 134 -12.70 3.51 10.42
N ASP A 135 -13.42 4.63 10.31
CA ASP A 135 -14.44 4.85 9.28
C ASP A 135 -13.86 5.33 7.95
N HIS A 136 -12.52 5.40 7.82
CA HIS A 136 -11.91 5.77 6.54
C HIS A 136 -12.29 4.72 5.47
N PRO A 137 -12.75 5.13 4.27
CA PRO A 137 -13.25 4.19 3.25
C PRO A 137 -12.27 3.06 2.92
N LEU A 138 -10.98 3.34 2.77
CA LEU A 138 -9.95 2.31 2.57
C LEU A 138 -9.88 1.28 3.72
N ALA A 139 -9.99 1.72 4.98
CA ALA A 139 -9.97 0.83 6.15
C ALA A 139 -11.23 -0.02 6.24
N VAL A 140 -12.39 0.56 5.88
CA VAL A 140 -13.66 -0.16 5.74
C VAL A 140 -13.56 -1.22 4.65
N GLU A 141 -13.10 -0.84 3.45
CA GLU A 141 -12.92 -1.76 2.34
C GLU A 141 -11.95 -2.90 2.71
N GLN A 142 -10.82 -2.62 3.37
CA GLN A 142 -9.91 -3.68 3.82
C GLN A 142 -10.59 -4.69 4.76
N ARG A 143 -11.41 -4.21 5.70
CA ARG A 143 -12.08 -5.05 6.72
C ARG A 143 -13.26 -5.84 6.13
N GLU A 144 -14.06 -5.20 5.29
CA GLU A 144 -15.35 -5.73 4.82
C GLU A 144 -15.26 -6.36 3.43
N GLY A 145 -14.19 -6.08 2.70
CA GLY A 145 -14.00 -6.47 1.31
C GLY A 145 -14.73 -5.55 0.34
N ILE A 146 -14.51 -5.80 -0.95
CA ILE A 146 -15.13 -5.11 -2.07
C ILE A 146 -15.69 -6.10 -3.09
N THR A 147 -16.55 -5.64 -3.98
CA THR A 147 -17.02 -6.46 -5.10
C THR A 147 -16.11 -6.31 -6.32
N MET A 148 -16.18 -7.25 -7.26
CA MET A 148 -15.52 -7.12 -8.57
C MET A 148 -16.04 -5.89 -9.36
N GLU A 149 -17.26 -5.44 -9.08
CA GLU A 149 -17.79 -4.18 -9.61
C GLU A 149 -17.01 -2.97 -9.08
N ARG A 150 -16.75 -2.92 -7.76
CA ARG A 150 -15.90 -1.88 -7.16
C ARG A 150 -14.47 -1.92 -7.69
N VAL A 151 -13.90 -3.10 -7.94
CA VAL A 151 -12.57 -3.23 -8.59
C VAL A 151 -12.56 -2.58 -9.97
N LYS A 152 -13.61 -2.79 -10.77
CA LYS A 152 -13.74 -2.16 -12.10
C LYS A 152 -13.91 -0.65 -12.01
N GLU A 153 -14.62 -0.16 -11.00
CA GLU A 153 -14.73 1.26 -10.70
C GLU A 153 -13.36 1.85 -10.36
N ILE A 154 -12.59 1.20 -9.48
CA ILE A 154 -11.22 1.61 -9.13
C ILE A 154 -10.32 1.67 -10.37
N ALA A 155 -10.33 0.62 -11.19
CA ALA A 155 -9.55 0.57 -12.44
C ALA A 155 -9.91 1.72 -13.38
N HIS A 156 -11.19 2.09 -13.42
CA HIS A 156 -11.65 3.25 -14.17
C HIS A 156 -11.14 4.56 -13.54
N LEU A 157 -11.30 4.76 -12.23
CA LEU A 157 -10.81 5.97 -11.55
C LEU A 157 -9.31 6.19 -11.73
N ILE A 158 -8.50 5.13 -11.66
CA ILE A 158 -7.04 5.19 -11.88
C ILE A 158 -6.70 5.60 -13.31
N ASN A 159 -7.34 5.00 -14.32
CA ASN A 159 -7.07 5.31 -15.73
C ASN A 159 -7.47 6.74 -16.15
N HIS A 160 -8.25 7.44 -15.32
CA HIS A 160 -8.73 8.79 -15.59
C HIS A 160 -8.22 9.83 -14.59
N SER A 161 -7.36 9.44 -13.65
CA SER A 161 -6.69 10.34 -12.70
C SER A 161 -5.25 10.69 -13.11
N GLN A 162 -4.88 10.39 -14.36
CA GLN A 162 -3.64 10.83 -15.00
C GLN A 162 -3.82 12.17 -15.73
#